data_AF-A0A2U8PSF7-F1
#
_entry.id   AF-A0A2U8PSF7-F1
#
_cell.length_a   1.000
_cell.length_b   1.000
_cell.length_c   1.000
_cell.angle_alpha   90.00
_cell.angle_beta   90.00
_cell.angle_gamma   90.00
#
_symmetry.space_group_name_H-M   'P 1'
#
loop_
_entity.id
_entity.type
_entity.pdbx_description
1 polymer ?
#
loop_
_entity_poly.entity_id
_entity_poly.type
_entity_poly.pdbx_seq_one_letter_code
_entity_poly.pdbx_strand_id
1 'polypeptide(L)'
;MRRFFFDLLVGNIVKIDPGGMIFEQAGATFIVADEMAKHLFVWRDDLRDRDAWIRVRDAGGNEIYRSPVWAENAEKVGWDQA
;
A
#
# COMPACT_ATOMS: atom_id res chain seq x y z
N MET A 1 -5.91 -14.73 -13.10
CA MET A 1 -6.13 -14.39 -11.68
C MET A 1 -4.93 -14.82 -10.86
N ARG A 2 -4.32 -13.90 -10.10
CA ARG A 2 -3.15 -14.11 -9.23
C ARG A 2 -3.50 -13.62 -7.82
N ARG A 3 -2.91 -14.25 -6.80
CA ARG A 3 -3.09 -13.84 -5.40
C ARG A 3 -2.01 -12.82 -5.01
N PHE A 4 -2.43 -11.77 -4.32
CA PHE A 4 -1.58 -10.70 -3.80
C PHE A 4 -1.93 -10.43 -2.33
N PHE A 5 -0.96 -9.97 -1.56
CA PHE A 5 -1.09 -9.74 -0.12
C PHE A 5 -0.85 -8.26 0.18
N PHE A 6 -1.57 -7.72 1.17
CA PHE A 6 -1.52 -6.30 1.54
C PHE A 6 -1.15 -6.16 3.01
N ASP A 7 0.06 -5.72 3.33
CA ASP A 7 0.48 -5.56 4.72
C ASP A 7 0.43 -4.09 5.13
N LEU A 8 -0.11 -3.79 6.32
CA LEU A 8 0.15 -2.51 6.97
C LEU A 8 1.49 -2.60 7.71
N LEU A 9 2.48 -1.83 7.24
CA LEU A 9 3.74 -1.64 7.94
C LEU A 9 3.74 -0.34 8.73
N VAL A 10 4.41 -0.36 9.88
CA VAL A 10 4.77 0.81 10.66
C VAL A 10 6.26 0.69 10.97
N GLY A 11 7.08 1.51 10.33
CA GLY A 11 8.52 1.25 10.19
C GLY A 11 8.76 -0.12 9.54
N ASN A 12 9.48 -1.01 10.22
CA ASN A 12 9.81 -2.36 9.72
C ASN A 12 8.88 -3.47 10.25
N ILE A 13 7.81 -3.12 10.97
CA ILE A 13 6.91 -4.09 11.61
C ILE A 13 5.62 -4.20 10.82
N VAL A 14 5.24 -5.44 10.47
CA VAL A 14 3.91 -5.76 9.95
C VAL A 14 2.91 -5.69 11.11
N LYS A 15 1.97 -4.76 11.04
CA LYS A 15 0.90 -4.57 12.03
C LYS A 15 -0.36 -5.35 11.68
N ILE A 16 -0.67 -5.47 10.39
CA ILE A 16 -1.85 -6.18 9.88
C ILE A 16 -1.44 -6.94 8.63
N ASP A 17 -1.75 -8.23 8.59
CA ASP A 17 -1.77 -9.07 7.37
C ASP A 17 -3.21 -9.59 7.23
N PRO A 18 -4.06 -8.93 6.44
CA PRO A 18 -5.45 -9.30 6.22
C PRO A 18 -5.58 -10.57 5.35
N GLY A 19 -4.47 -11.17 4.91
CA GLY A 19 -4.45 -12.30 3.99
C GLY A 19 -4.44 -11.87 2.52
N GLY A 20 -4.42 -12.88 1.64
CA GLY A 20 -4.26 -12.66 0.21
C GLY A 20 -5.57 -12.49 -0.54
N MET A 21 -5.67 -11.46 -1.38
CA MET A 21 -6.77 -11.18 -2.28
C MET A 21 -6.43 -11.60 -3.72
N ILE A 22 -7.42 -11.99 -4.52
CA ILE A 22 -7.23 -12.40 -5.91
C ILE A 22 -7.51 -11.21 -6.83
N PHE A 23 -6.56 -10.91 -7.72
CA PHE A 23 -6.71 -9.89 -8.76
C PHE A 23 -6.39 -10.46 -10.14
N GLU A 24 -6.97 -9.87 -11.18
CA GLU A 24 -6.66 -10.23 -12.56
C GLU A 24 -5.26 -9.78 -12.96
N GLN A 25 -4.88 -8.57 -12.55
CA GLN A 25 -3.63 -7.89 -12.88
C GLN A 25 -3.01 -7.20 -11.67
N ALA A 26 -1.67 -7.12 -11.63
CA ALA A 26 -0.94 -6.49 -10.54
C ALA A 26 -1.27 -4.99 -10.42
N GLY A 27 -1.46 -4.27 -11.52
CA GLY A 27 -1.78 -2.84 -11.48
C GLY A 27 -3.05 -2.50 -10.69
N ALA A 28 -4.04 -3.41 -10.66
CA ALA A 28 -5.25 -3.22 -9.85
C ALA A 28 -4.95 -3.23 -8.35
N THR A 29 -3.90 -3.93 -7.92
CA THR A 29 -3.48 -3.97 -6.51
C THR A 29 -2.87 -2.65 -6.05
N PHE A 30 -2.25 -1.88 -6.95
CA PHE A 30 -1.62 -0.60 -6.59
C PHE A 30 -2.69 0.44 -6.28
N ILE A 31 -3.73 0.50 -7.12
CA ILE A 31 -4.91 1.37 -6.89
C ILE A 31 -5.55 1.03 -5.53
N VAL A 32 -5.74 -0.26 -5.23
CA VAL A 32 -6.29 -0.67 -3.94
C VAL A 32 -5.38 -0.30 -2.77
N ALA A 33 -4.06 -0.47 -2.90
CA ALA A 33 -3.11 -0.07 -1.87
C ALA A 33 -3.16 1.45 -1.59
N ASP A 34 -3.28 2.26 -2.64
CA ASP A 34 -3.42 3.71 -2.52
C ASP A 34 -4.73 4.10 -1.83
N GLU A 35 -5.85 3.48 -2.20
CA GLU A 35 -7.13 3.74 -1.55
C GLU A 35 -7.11 3.32 -0.07
N MET A 36 -6.49 2.18 0.25
CA MET A 36 -6.27 1.75 1.64
C MET A 36 -5.42 2.76 2.43
N ALA A 37 -4.33 3.26 1.82
CA ALA A 37 -3.45 4.22 2.46
C ALA A 37 -4.17 5.56 2.73
N LYS A 38 -4.97 6.06 1.77
CA LYS A 38 -5.81 7.26 1.96
C LYS A 38 -6.84 7.07 3.07
N HIS A 39 -7.54 5.94 3.09
CA HIS A 39 -8.50 5.64 4.14
C HIS A 39 -7.84 5.62 5.53
N LEU A 40 -6.69 4.97 5.65
CA LEU A 40 -5.95 4.94 6.92
C LEU A 40 -5.42 6.32 7.30
N PHE A 41 -4.97 7.14 6.35
CA PHE A 41 -4.57 8.52 6.64
C PHE A 41 -5.70 9.31 7.28
N VAL A 42 -6.94 9.17 6.76
CA VAL A 42 -8.12 9.87 7.29
C VAL A 42 -8.54 9.33 8.66
N TRP A 43 -8.53 8.00 8.84
CA TRP A 43 -9.13 7.34 10.01
C TRP A 43 -8.16 7.09 11.17
N ARG A 44 -6.86 7.09 10.91
CA ARG A 44 -5.81 6.79 11.90
C ARG A 44 -4.73 7.87 11.88
N ASP A 45 -5.01 8.95 12.59
CA ASP A 45 -4.07 10.03 12.88
C ASP A 45 -2.74 9.53 13.48
N ASP A 46 -2.81 8.49 14.33
CA ASP A 46 -1.65 7.89 14.98
C ASP A 46 -0.67 7.17 14.02
N LEU A 47 -1.02 7.01 12.74
CA LEU A 47 -0.13 6.46 11.71
C LEU A 47 0.66 7.53 10.93
N ARG A 48 0.22 8.79 10.95
CA ARG A 48 0.77 9.86 10.10
C ARG A 48 2.24 10.17 10.37
N ASP A 49 2.66 10.06 11.62
CA ASP A 49 4.04 10.34 12.05
C ASP A 49 4.89 9.07 12.26
N ARG A 50 4.41 7.91 11.83
CA ARG A 50 5.03 6.61 12.19
C ARG A 50 5.62 5.84 11.00
N ASP A 51 5.93 6.53 9.91
CA ASP A 51 6.49 5.91 8.69
C ASP A 51 5.66 4.67 8.29
N ALA A 52 4.35 4.89 8.11
CA ALA A 52 3.38 3.84 7.88
C ALA A 52 3.13 3.64 6.37
N TRP A 53 3.02 2.37 5.95
CA TRP A 53 2.91 1.98 4.54
C TRP A 53 1.92 0.84 4.35
N ILE A 54 1.22 0.84 3.22
CA ILE A 54 0.56 -0.36 2.69
C ILE A 54 1.50 -1.01 1.69
N ARG A 55 2.03 -2.19 2.01
CA ARG A 55 2.88 -2.98 1.12
C ARG A 55 2.06 -4.02 0.38
N VAL A 56 2.32 -4.17 -0.91
CA VAL A 56 1.76 -5.26 -1.72
C VAL A 56 2.84 -6.30 -2.00
N ARG A 57 2.51 -7.57 -1.77
CA ARG A 57 3.35 -8.72 -2.12
C ARG A 57 2.68 -9.64 -3.12
N ASP A 58 3.48 -10.27 -3.98
CA ASP A 58 3.02 -11.38 -4.82
C ASP A 58 2.93 -12.71 -4.04
N ALA A 59 2.50 -13.78 -4.72
CA ALA A 59 2.40 -15.11 -4.13
C ALA A 59 3.74 -15.74 -3.75
N GLY A 60 4.85 -15.25 -4.30
CA GLY A 60 6.21 -15.62 -3.90
C GLY A 60 6.70 -14.88 -2.66
N GLY A 61 5.91 -13.94 -2.14
CA GLY A 61 6.27 -13.09 -1.01
C GLY A 61 7.13 -11.88 -1.41
N ASN A 62 7.36 -11.66 -2.70
CA ASN A 62 8.13 -10.52 -3.16
C ASN A 62 7.30 -9.25 -3.02
N GLU A 63 7.89 -8.20 -2.47
CA GLU A 63 7.30 -6.87 -2.51
C GLU A 63 7.30 -6.36 -3.95
N ILE A 64 6.11 -5.98 -4.43
CA ILE A 64 5.93 -5.46 -5.79
C ILE A 64 5.50 -3.99 -5.80
N TYR A 65 5.03 -3.49 -4.65
CA TYR A 65 4.58 -2.11 -4.49
C TYR A 65 4.47 -1.71 -3.01
N ARG A 66 4.57 -0.42 -2.72
CA ARG A 66 4.20 0.16 -1.42
C ARG A 66 3.61 1.56 -1.56
N SER A 67 2.61 1.86 -0.74
CA SER A 67 1.92 3.16 -0.69
C SER A 67 2.02 3.81 0.70
N PRO A 68 2.47 5.06 0.83
CA PRO A 68 2.61 5.75 2.11
C PRO A 68 1.25 6.16 2.71
N VAL A 69 1.05 5.92 4.01
CA VAL A 69 -0.15 6.33 4.78
C VAL A 69 -0.08 7.78 5.27
N TRP A 70 0.93 8.55 4.86
CA TRP A 70 1.23 9.90 5.38
C TRP A 70 1.23 10.99 4.31
N ALA A 71 1.01 10.64 3.04
CA ALA A 71 0.99 11.60 1.95
C ALA A 71 -0.46 11.98 1.63
N GLU A 72 -0.95 13.01 2.31
CA GLU A 72 -1.98 13.86 1.74
C GLU A 72 -1.38 14.50 0.49
N ASN A 73 -1.69 13.96 -0.70
CA ASN A 73 -1.31 14.54 -1.99
C ASN A 73 0.13 15.13 -2.01
N ALA A 74 1.16 14.29 -1.93
CA ALA A 74 2.27 14.57 -2.81
C ALA A 74 1.65 14.46 -4.21
N GLU A 75 1.33 15.60 -4.80
CA GLU A 75 0.93 15.70 -6.19
C GLU A 75 1.71 14.69 -7.02
N LYS A 76 1.09 14.12 -8.05
CA LYS A 76 1.78 13.35 -9.10
C LYS A 76 2.82 14.24 -9.82
N VAL A 77 3.81 14.77 -9.13
CA VAL A 77 4.95 15.47 -9.68
C VAL A 77 5.97 14.38 -9.97
N GLY A 78 6.00 13.96 -11.24
CA GLY A 78 7.17 13.25 -11.78
C GLY A 78 6.93 11.93 -12.52
N TRP A 79 5.69 11.50 -12.79
CA TRP A 79 5.45 10.28 -13.59
C TRP A 79 4.89 10.53 -15.01
N ASP A 80 4.96 11.77 -15.51
CA ASP A 80 4.68 12.14 -16.91
C ASP A 80 5.91 12.73 -17.62
N GLN A 81 7.11 12.17 -17.39
CA GLN A 81 8.26 12.39 -18.28
C GLN A 81 9.09 11.10 -18.45
N ALA A 82 8.66 10.27 -19.40
CA ALA A 82 9.52 9.45 -20.26
C ALA A 82 8.73 9.00 -21.48
#